data_AF-D5MM54-F1
#
_entry.id   AF-D5MM54-F1
#
_cell.length_a   1.000
_cell.length_b   1.000
_cell.length_c   1.000
_cell.angle_alpha   90.00
_cell.angle_beta   90.00
_cell.angle_gamma   90.00
#
_symmetry.space_group_name_H-M   'P 1'
#
loop_
_entity.id
_entity.type
_entity.pdbx_description
1 polymer ?
#
loop_
_entity_poly.entity_id
_entity_poly.type
_entity_poly.pdbx_seq_one_letter_code
_entity_poly.pdbx_strand_id
1 'polypeptide(L)'
;MGKRQEPVRKSVKDVLADLLVGHREAAFGGPESALKYLRRTFEGQASLPNSVKAVAYDLYAEAQARCGQWEDCAASVGVSLGYLPELEAAFPHEYRRMLEGMTCFERGIQAYTELGNFHAALNLCEQAMALKLGEHYKAKRDSLEWAQ
;
A
#
# COMPACT_ATOMS: atom_id res chain seq x y z
N MET A 1 -5.88 -41.18 -23.41
CA MET A 1 -6.05 -39.72 -23.65
C MET A 1 -5.79 -39.01 -22.33
N GLY A 2 -4.64 -38.35 -22.20
CA GLY A 2 -4.27 -37.67 -20.95
C GLY A 2 -5.18 -36.48 -20.71
N LYS A 3 -5.80 -36.40 -19.53
CA LYS A 3 -6.52 -35.22 -19.08
C LYS A 3 -5.57 -34.03 -19.18
N ARG A 4 -5.87 -33.04 -20.03
CA ARG A 4 -5.20 -31.73 -19.99
C ARG A 4 -5.43 -31.19 -18.58
N GLN A 5 -4.38 -31.07 -17.79
CA GLN A 5 -4.44 -30.31 -16.55
C GLN A 5 -4.78 -28.88 -16.93
N GLU A 6 -5.97 -28.41 -16.55
CA GLU A 6 -6.27 -26.99 -16.61
C GLU A 6 -5.26 -26.25 -15.72
N PRO A 7 -4.72 -25.10 -16.18
CA PRO A 7 -3.80 -24.33 -15.35
C PRO A 7 -4.54 -23.90 -14.08
N VAL A 8 -4.06 -24.39 -12.93
CA VAL A 8 -4.59 -24.01 -11.61
C VAL A 8 -4.39 -22.50 -11.46
N ARG A 9 -5.50 -21.74 -11.54
CA ARG A 9 -5.47 -20.30 -11.28
C ARG A 9 -5.39 -20.13 -9.77
N LYS A 10 -4.30 -19.54 -9.29
CA LYS A 10 -4.14 -19.16 -7.88
C LYS A 10 -5.29 -18.27 -7.44
N SER A 11 -5.78 -18.44 -6.22
CA SER A 11 -6.78 -17.53 -5.67
C SER A 11 -6.15 -16.16 -5.38
N VAL A 12 -6.97 -15.13 -5.24
CA VAL A 12 -6.50 -13.78 -4.84
C VAL A 12 -5.74 -13.84 -3.51
N LYS A 13 -6.20 -14.68 -2.57
CA LYS A 13 -5.55 -14.90 -1.27
C LYS A 13 -4.17 -15.54 -1.42
N ASP A 14 -4.03 -16.53 -2.31
CA ASP A 14 -2.73 -17.17 -2.58
C ASP A 14 -1.76 -16.18 -3.21
N VAL A 15 -2.22 -15.38 -4.19
CA VAL A 15 -1.40 -14.35 -4.83
C VAL A 15 -0.95 -13.29 -3.82
N LEU A 16 -1.84 -12.87 -2.91
CA LEU A 16 -1.49 -11.94 -1.84
C LEU A 16 -0.48 -12.55 -0.86
N ALA A 17 -0.66 -13.82 -0.48
CA ALA A 17 0.26 -14.50 0.42
C ALA A 17 1.67 -14.61 -0.19
N ASP A 18 1.77 -15.00 -1.47
CA ASP A 18 3.03 -15.05 -2.20
C ASP A 18 3.70 -13.68 -2.28
N LEU A 19 2.92 -12.63 -2.57
CA LEU A 19 3.41 -11.25 -2.60
C LEU A 19 4.05 -10.88 -1.26
N LEU A 20 3.35 -11.10 -0.15
CA LEU A 20 3.79 -10.73 1.19
C LEU A 20 5.03 -11.50 1.64
N VAL A 21 5.10 -12.81 1.33
CA VAL A 21 6.27 -13.65 1.64
C VAL A 21 7.48 -13.16 0.87
N GLY A 22 7.38 -13.05 -0.45
CA GLY A 22 8.51 -12.63 -1.28
C GLY A 22 8.94 -11.19 -0.99
N HIS A 23 8.01 -10.28 -0.65
CA HIS A 23 8.35 -8.93 -0.22
C HIS A 23 9.13 -8.95 1.10
N ARG A 24 8.68 -9.73 2.09
CA ARG A 24 9.37 -9.86 3.37
C ARG A 24 10.79 -10.40 3.19
N GLU A 25 10.96 -11.42 2.36
CA GLU A 25 12.26 -11.98 2.04
C GLU A 25 13.18 -10.94 1.38
N ALA A 26 12.68 -10.20 0.39
CA ALA A 26 13.43 -9.16 -0.28
C ALA A 26 13.79 -7.98 0.67
N ALA A 27 12.89 -7.62 1.58
CA ALA A 27 13.07 -6.51 2.51
C ALA A 27 14.19 -6.74 3.55
N PHE A 28 14.60 -7.99 3.80
CA PHE A 28 15.82 -8.27 4.58
C PHE A 28 17.07 -7.67 3.93
N GLY A 29 17.09 -7.53 2.60
CA GLY A 29 18.15 -6.88 1.84
C GLY A 29 18.03 -5.35 1.76
N GLY A 30 17.14 -4.72 2.54
CA GLY A 30 16.92 -3.28 2.55
C GLY A 30 15.76 -2.80 1.65
N PRO A 31 15.40 -1.50 1.74
CA PRO A 31 14.26 -0.95 1.03
C PRO A 31 14.43 -0.98 -0.50
N GLU A 32 15.64 -0.82 -1.03
CA GLU A 32 15.92 -0.92 -2.47
C GLU A 32 15.68 -2.34 -3.00
N SER A 33 16.02 -3.35 -2.20
CA SER A 33 15.77 -4.76 -2.53
C SER A 33 14.26 -5.07 -2.55
N ALA A 34 13.51 -4.51 -1.59
CA ALA A 34 12.05 -4.58 -1.58
C ALA A 34 11.44 -3.93 -2.83
N LEU A 35 11.88 -2.72 -3.20
CA LEU A 35 11.42 -2.04 -4.42
C LEU A 35 11.72 -2.86 -5.68
N LYS A 36 12.92 -3.44 -5.77
CA LYS A 36 13.31 -4.29 -6.89
C LYS A 36 12.41 -5.52 -7.01
N TYR A 37 12.04 -6.15 -5.90
CA TYR A 37 11.10 -7.27 -5.88
C TYR A 37 9.70 -6.85 -6.34
N LEU A 38 9.18 -5.74 -5.84
CA LEU A 38 7.86 -5.24 -6.23
C LEU A 38 7.83 -4.91 -7.72
N ARG A 39 8.87 -4.25 -8.27
CA ARG A 39 8.97 -3.94 -9.72
C ARG A 39 8.92 -5.21 -10.57
N ARG A 40 9.72 -6.21 -10.21
CA ARG A 40 9.70 -7.52 -10.88
C ARG A 40 8.35 -8.23 -10.76
N THR A 41 7.67 -8.09 -9.63
CA THR A 41 6.33 -8.67 -9.44
C THR A 41 5.31 -8.04 -10.38
N PHE A 42 5.34 -6.71 -10.56
CA PHE A 42 4.47 -6.02 -11.51
C PHE A 42 4.83 -6.32 -12.97
N GLU A 43 6.13 -6.37 -13.31
CA GLU A 43 6.60 -6.69 -14.66
C GLU A 43 6.32 -8.15 -15.06
N GLY A 44 6.44 -9.08 -14.10
CA GLY A 44 6.32 -10.52 -14.34
C GLY A 44 4.89 -11.06 -14.37
N GLN A 45 3.90 -10.25 -13.95
CA GLN A 45 2.50 -10.66 -13.91
C GLN A 45 1.69 -9.94 -14.99
N ALA A 46 1.01 -10.71 -15.85
CA ALA A 46 0.16 -10.14 -16.89
C ALA A 46 -0.95 -9.22 -16.33
N SER A 47 -1.47 -9.55 -15.14
CA SER A 47 -2.29 -8.65 -14.33
C SER A 47 -2.40 -9.15 -12.91
N LEU A 48 -1.99 -8.34 -11.94
CA LEU A 48 -2.32 -8.56 -10.53
C LEU A 48 -3.81 -8.23 -10.27
N PRO A 49 -4.52 -8.96 -9.40
CA PRO A 49 -5.84 -8.55 -8.93
C PRO A 49 -5.77 -7.15 -8.28
N ASN A 50 -6.80 -6.31 -8.47
CA ASN A 50 -6.80 -4.94 -7.93
C ASN A 50 -6.67 -4.89 -6.40
N SER A 51 -7.30 -5.83 -5.69
CA SER A 51 -7.11 -5.97 -4.24
C SER A 51 -5.65 -6.27 -3.85
N VAL A 52 -4.94 -7.08 -4.65
CA VAL A 52 -3.50 -7.32 -4.43
C VAL A 52 -2.69 -6.07 -4.76
N LYS A 53 -3.09 -5.30 -5.79
CA LYS A 53 -2.44 -4.02 -6.12
C LYS A 53 -2.54 -3.01 -4.97
N ALA A 54 -3.67 -2.92 -4.27
CA ALA A 54 -3.81 -2.07 -3.09
C ALA A 54 -2.66 -2.32 -2.10
N VAL A 55 -2.46 -3.59 -1.72
CA VAL A 55 -1.40 -3.98 -0.80
C VAL A 55 0.00 -3.80 -1.42
N ALA A 56 0.18 -4.13 -2.70
CA ALA A 56 1.48 -3.98 -3.35
C ALA A 56 1.93 -2.51 -3.43
N TYR A 57 1.01 -1.57 -3.65
CA TYR A 57 1.30 -0.14 -3.65
C TYR A 57 1.49 0.43 -2.24
N ASP A 58 0.83 -0.12 -1.23
CA ASP A 58 1.17 0.16 0.18
C ASP A 58 2.62 -0.21 0.50
N LEU A 59 3.06 -1.41 0.08
CA LEU A 59 4.44 -1.86 0.25
C LEU A 59 5.43 -1.02 -0.55
N TYR A 60 5.05 -0.54 -1.75
CA TYR A 60 5.85 0.42 -2.50
C TYR A 60 6.04 1.72 -1.75
N ALA A 61 4.96 2.30 -1.23
CA ALA A 61 5.00 3.56 -0.51
C ALA A 61 5.93 3.47 0.72
N GLU A 62 5.85 2.37 1.48
CA GLU A 62 6.77 2.10 2.59
C GLU A 62 8.23 2.08 2.15
N ALA A 63 8.55 1.30 1.11
CA ALA A 63 9.92 1.17 0.66
C ALA A 63 10.46 2.45 -0.01
N GLN A 64 9.63 3.19 -0.75
CA GLN A 64 9.95 4.49 -1.35
C GLN A 64 10.23 5.53 -0.28
N ALA A 65 9.38 5.62 0.75
CA ALA A 65 9.58 6.52 1.88
C ALA A 65 10.92 6.25 2.58
N ARG A 66 11.26 4.97 2.79
CA ARG A 66 12.55 4.58 3.38
C ARG A 66 13.77 4.92 2.51
N CYS A 67 13.58 5.06 1.21
CA CYS A 67 14.59 5.53 0.27
C CYS A 67 14.55 7.06 0.03
N GLY A 68 13.66 7.80 0.69
CA GLY A 68 13.48 9.25 0.46
C GLY A 68 12.88 9.62 -0.91
N GLN A 69 12.21 8.68 -1.58
CA GLN A 69 11.55 8.89 -2.87
C GLN A 69 10.14 9.43 -2.65
N TRP A 70 10.02 10.70 -2.25
CA TRP A 70 8.77 11.26 -1.73
C TRP A 70 7.67 11.40 -2.79
N GLU A 71 8.00 11.84 -4.00
CA GLU A 71 7.04 11.96 -5.11
C GLU A 71 6.48 10.60 -5.51
N ASP A 72 7.37 9.60 -5.64
CA ASP A 72 6.98 8.23 -5.95
C ASP A 72 6.16 7.60 -4.82
N CYS A 73 6.52 7.88 -3.56
CA CYS A 73 5.75 7.46 -2.38
C CYS A 73 4.33 8.03 -2.43
N ALA A 74 4.18 9.34 -2.63
CA ALA A 74 2.87 10.00 -2.72
C ALA A 74 2.02 9.43 -3.86
N ALA A 75 2.63 9.14 -5.02
CA ALA A 75 1.95 8.50 -6.14
C ALA A 75 1.47 7.09 -5.78
N SER A 76 2.32 6.26 -5.17
CA SER A 76 1.95 4.91 -4.72
C SER A 76 0.83 4.93 -3.68
N VAL A 77 0.85 5.88 -2.74
CA VAL A 77 -0.24 6.06 -1.77
C VAL A 77 -1.56 6.33 -2.48
N GLY A 78 -1.59 7.26 -3.44
CA GLY A 78 -2.80 7.56 -4.20
C GLY A 78 -3.36 6.32 -4.92
N VAL A 79 -2.50 5.51 -5.53
CA VAL A 79 -2.92 4.28 -6.21
C VAL A 79 -3.41 3.22 -5.23
N SER A 80 -2.72 3.04 -4.10
CA SER A 80 -3.12 2.11 -3.04
C SER A 80 -4.52 2.43 -2.51
N LEU A 81 -4.75 3.70 -2.16
CA LEU A 81 -6.04 4.18 -1.67
C LEU A 81 -7.15 4.02 -2.71
N GLY A 82 -6.84 4.24 -3.99
CA GLY A 82 -7.78 4.06 -5.09
C GLY A 82 -8.29 2.62 -5.25
N TYR A 83 -7.57 1.62 -4.75
CA TYR A 83 -7.95 0.20 -4.81
C TYR A 83 -8.54 -0.36 -3.49
N LEU A 84 -8.78 0.48 -2.49
CA LEU A 84 -9.41 0.04 -1.23
C LEU A 84 -10.80 -0.58 -1.44
N PRO A 85 -11.68 -0.09 -2.34
CA PRO A 85 -12.97 -0.74 -2.56
C PRO A 85 -12.85 -2.19 -3.06
N GLU A 86 -11.90 -2.48 -3.95
CA GLU A 86 -11.63 -3.85 -4.40
C GLU A 86 -10.99 -4.70 -3.31
N LEU A 87 -10.16 -4.10 -2.46
CA LEU A 87 -9.61 -4.78 -1.28
C LEU A 87 -10.73 -5.21 -0.33
N GLU A 88 -11.67 -4.31 -0.03
CA GLU A 88 -12.83 -4.59 0.82
C GLU A 88 -13.73 -5.66 0.22
N ALA A 89 -14.03 -5.57 -1.09
CA ALA A 89 -14.85 -6.55 -1.78
C ALA A 89 -14.21 -7.95 -1.81
N ALA A 90 -12.88 -8.04 -1.96
CA ALA A 90 -12.17 -9.32 -1.99
C ALA A 90 -11.95 -9.95 -0.61
N PHE A 91 -11.90 -9.13 0.45
CA PHE A 91 -11.58 -9.56 1.81
C PHE A 91 -12.54 -8.98 2.86
N PRO A 92 -13.87 -9.11 2.74
CA PRO A 92 -14.81 -8.36 3.58
C PRO A 92 -14.66 -8.61 5.10
N HIS A 93 -14.24 -9.82 5.49
CA HIS A 93 -14.03 -10.18 6.89
C HIS A 93 -12.61 -9.89 7.41
N GLU A 94 -11.64 -9.70 6.52
CA GLU A 94 -10.24 -9.43 6.86
C GLU A 94 -9.87 -7.95 6.61
N TYR A 95 -10.70 -7.22 5.85
CA TYR A 95 -10.43 -5.87 5.35
C TYR A 95 -10.03 -4.92 6.46
N ARG A 96 -10.77 -4.92 7.58
CA ARG A 96 -10.45 -4.03 8.70
C ARG A 96 -9.04 -4.24 9.21
N ARG A 97 -8.66 -5.50 9.46
CA ARG A 97 -7.32 -5.87 9.93
C ARG A 97 -6.25 -5.51 8.90
N MET A 98 -6.55 -5.70 7.62
CA MET A 98 -5.62 -5.35 6.54
C MET A 98 -5.39 -3.85 6.47
N LEU A 99 -6.48 -3.06 6.49
CA LEU A 99 -6.43 -1.60 6.47
C LEU A 99 -5.65 -1.03 7.67
N GLU A 100 -5.84 -1.59 8.87
CA GLU A 100 -5.07 -1.21 10.06
C GLU A 100 -3.58 -1.57 9.97
N GLY A 101 -3.22 -2.56 9.15
CA GLY A 101 -1.84 -2.96 8.90
C GLY A 101 -1.15 -2.23 7.75
N MET A 102 -1.90 -1.42 6.99
CA MET A 102 -1.36 -0.61 5.90
C MET A 102 -0.67 0.63 6.44
N THR A 103 0.43 1.03 5.80
CA THR A 103 1.28 2.15 6.22
C THR A 103 1.13 3.37 5.30
N CYS A 104 0.42 3.24 4.18
CA CYS A 104 0.26 4.26 3.16
C CYS A 104 -0.31 5.59 3.69
N PHE A 105 -1.15 5.59 4.72
CA PHE A 105 -1.60 6.84 5.36
C PHE A 105 -0.45 7.55 6.07
N GLU A 106 0.31 6.84 6.90
CA GLU A 106 1.46 7.42 7.60
C GLU A 106 2.53 7.90 6.63
N ARG A 107 2.85 7.08 5.63
CA ARG A 107 3.86 7.38 4.60
C ARG A 107 3.43 8.47 3.64
N GLY A 108 2.15 8.53 3.30
CA GLY A 108 1.59 9.59 2.49
C GLY A 108 1.59 10.93 3.19
N ILE A 109 1.20 10.98 4.48
CA ILE A 109 1.29 12.21 5.29
C ILE A 109 2.74 12.68 5.36
N GLN A 110 3.68 11.78 5.63
CA GLN A 110 5.10 12.09 5.64
C GLN A 110 5.56 12.64 4.28
N ALA A 111 5.29 11.93 3.18
CA ALA A 111 5.69 12.33 1.84
C ALA A 111 5.15 13.71 1.45
N TYR A 112 3.86 13.97 1.67
CA TYR A 112 3.28 15.28 1.37
C TYR A 112 3.83 16.40 2.25
N THR A 113 4.19 16.11 3.50
CA THR A 113 4.86 17.08 4.38
C THR A 113 6.25 17.44 3.86
N GLU A 114 7.05 16.43 3.48
CA GLU A 114 8.39 16.63 2.91
C GLU A 114 8.35 17.39 1.57
N LEU A 115 7.28 17.20 0.79
CA LEU A 115 7.04 17.92 -0.47
C LEU A 115 6.43 19.33 -0.26
N GLY A 116 6.17 19.75 0.99
CA GLY A 116 5.53 21.02 1.31
C GLY A 116 4.05 21.10 0.90
N ASN A 117 3.43 19.98 0.54
CA ASN A 117 2.01 19.90 0.17
C ASN A 117 1.13 19.60 1.41
N PHE A 118 1.08 20.55 2.33
CA PHE A 118 0.34 20.41 3.59
C PHE A 118 -1.17 20.18 3.37
N HIS A 119 -1.75 20.70 2.29
CA HIS A 119 -3.16 20.46 1.97
C HIS A 119 -3.43 18.98 1.69
N ALA A 120 -2.60 18.32 0.88
CA ALA A 120 -2.73 16.89 0.62
C ALA A 120 -2.47 16.05 1.88
N ALA A 121 -1.53 16.47 2.74
CA ALA A 121 -1.28 15.81 4.03
C ALA A 121 -2.50 15.88 4.97
N LEU A 122 -3.15 17.05 5.06
CA LEU A 122 -4.38 17.22 5.85
C LEU A 122 -5.53 16.36 5.31
N ASN A 123 -5.74 16.36 3.99
CA ASN A 123 -6.76 15.53 3.36
C ASN A 123 -6.55 14.03 3.67
N LEU A 124 -5.31 13.56 3.74
CA LEU A 124 -5.01 12.18 4.15
C LEU A 124 -5.33 11.93 5.63
N CYS A 125 -5.05 12.87 6.52
CA CYS A 125 -5.46 12.76 7.93
C CYS A 125 -6.99 12.65 8.05
N GLU A 126 -7.74 13.47 7.32
CA GLU A 126 -9.20 13.44 7.30
C GLU A 126 -9.75 12.10 6.78
N GLN A 127 -9.18 11.58 5.70
CA GLN A 127 -9.53 10.25 5.18
C GLN A 127 -9.24 9.14 6.19
N ALA A 128 -8.08 9.16 6.85
CA ALA A 128 -7.72 8.18 7.87
C ALA A 128 -8.67 8.24 9.09
N MET A 129 -9.10 9.45 9.47
CA MET A 129 -10.09 9.67 10.53
C MET A 129 -11.49 9.17 10.12
N ALA A 130 -11.91 9.41 8.88
CA ALA A 130 -13.17 8.89 8.34
C ALA A 130 -13.20 7.36 8.34
N LEU A 131 -12.05 6.73 8.07
CA LEU A 131 -11.84 5.28 8.17
C LEU A 131 -11.60 4.80 9.61
N LYS A 132 -11.64 5.67 10.62
CA LYS A 132 -11.46 5.36 12.05
C LYS A 132 -10.13 4.62 12.33
N LEU A 133 -9.04 5.04 11.70
CA LEU A 133 -7.72 4.41 11.87
C LEU A 133 -6.97 4.87 13.13
N GLY A 134 -7.60 5.73 13.94
CA GLY A 134 -7.15 6.06 15.29
C GLY A 134 -6.97 7.55 15.54
N GLU A 135 -6.98 7.92 16.81
CA GLU A 135 -6.90 9.32 17.26
C GLU A 135 -5.55 9.99 16.96
N HIS A 136 -4.49 9.21 16.68
CA HIS A 136 -3.19 9.76 16.34
C HIS A 136 -3.20 10.56 15.02
N TYR A 137 -4.11 10.25 14.08
CA TYR A 137 -4.30 11.05 12.87
C TYR A 137 -4.90 12.43 13.16
N LYS A 138 -5.73 12.55 14.19
CA LYS A 138 -6.24 13.84 14.65
C LYS A 138 -5.10 14.71 15.18
N ALA A 139 -4.23 14.14 16.02
CA ALA A 139 -3.05 14.86 16.51
C ALA A 139 -2.11 15.29 15.37
N LYS A 140 -1.91 14.45 14.35
CA LYS A 140 -1.12 14.80 13.14
C LYS A 140 -1.76 15.96 12.37
N ARG A 141 -3.08 15.92 12.14
CA ARG A 141 -3.81 17.01 11.51
C ARG A 141 -3.64 18.33 12.27
N ASP A 142 -3.87 18.32 13.58
CA ASP A 142 -3.77 19.53 14.41
C ASP A 142 -2.35 20.11 14.37
N SER A 143 -1.31 19.25 14.32
CA SER A 143 0.08 19.69 14.15
C SER A 143 0.37 20.27 12.77
N LEU A 144 -0.25 19.74 11.70
CA LEU A 144 -0.07 20.23 10.33
C LEU A 144 -0.78 21.56 10.10
N GLU A 145 -1.97 21.74 10.67
CA GLU A 145 -2.72 23.01 10.62
C GLU A 145 -1.92 24.16 11.27
N TRP A 146 -1.16 23.87 12.33
CA TRP A 146 -0.29 24.86 12.95
C TRP A 146 0.96 25.20 12.13
N ALA A 147 1.41 24.29 11.25
CA ALA A 147 2.63 24.42 10.47
C ALA A 147 2.46 25.07 9.08
N GLN A 148 1.22 25.39 8.68
CA GLN A 148 0.90 26.14 7.46
C GLN A 148 1.20 27.64 7.60
#